data_AF-A0A161LLR8-F1
#
_entry.id   AF-A0A161LLR8-F1
#
_cell.length_a   1.000
_cell.length_b   1.000
_cell.length_c   1.000
_cell.angle_alpha   90.00
_cell.angle_beta   90.00
_cell.angle_gamma   90.00
#
_symmetry.space_group_name_H-M   'P 1'
#
loop_
_entity.id
_entity.type
_entity.pdbx_description
1 polymer ?
#
loop_
_entity_poly.entity_id
_entity_poly.type
_entity_poly.pdbx_seq_one_letter_code
_entity_poly.pdbx_strand_id
1 'polypeptide(L)'
;MHTSEEIGKAVHAAVEAAAWAPSVHNTQPWSFVVSGEEISVRSGSDRRLPVEDPAGQEMLISCGAALFNVRLALLELGYEPVVQVLPDPDRRALLATVRPGAAVATDEHTRLLHAQIERRRTHRGDFTGEEPPDRLVEAVCREAAMEGARLTPVRSASGVRVLTGARTVPPVPSLSGTTPTACPGATHGPRPARRASRCCSPPPGTSGRTGWPPGKACSGRCVRWVVRFILRRSQTAGG
;
A
#
# COMPACT_ATOMS: atom_id res chain seq x y z
N MET A 1 -7.47 -33.27 8.59
CA MET A 1 -6.53 -32.94 9.67
C MET A 1 -5.25 -32.54 8.96
N HIS A 2 -4.91 -31.25 8.95
CA HIS A 2 -3.75 -30.76 8.19
C HIS A 2 -2.45 -31.20 8.89
N THR A 3 -1.48 -31.61 8.09
CA THR A 3 -0.14 -32.01 8.53
C THR A 3 0.72 -30.78 8.82
N SER A 4 1.73 -30.92 9.68
CA SER A 4 2.69 -29.83 9.97
C SER A 4 3.41 -29.34 8.71
N GLU A 5 3.64 -30.21 7.72
CA GLU A 5 4.24 -29.85 6.44
C GLU A 5 3.32 -28.95 5.59
N GLU A 6 2.01 -29.25 5.56
CA GLU A 6 1.02 -28.41 4.88
C GLU A 6 0.90 -27.02 5.51
N ILE A 7 0.93 -26.97 6.85
CA ILE A 7 0.89 -25.70 7.58
C ILE A 7 2.15 -24.88 7.30
N GLY A 8 3.33 -25.51 7.28
CA GLY A 8 4.59 -24.85 6.90
C GLY A 8 4.54 -24.25 5.50
N LYS A 9 4.03 -25.01 4.50
CA LYS A 9 3.83 -24.50 3.13
C LYS A 9 2.87 -23.32 3.09
N ALA A 10 1.78 -23.38 3.86
CA ALA A 10 0.80 -22.28 3.91
C ALA A 10 1.39 -21.00 4.52
N VAL A 11 2.20 -21.14 5.57
CA VAL A 11 2.93 -20.02 6.19
C VAL A 11 3.87 -19.35 5.19
N HIS A 12 4.63 -20.13 4.42
CA HIS A 12 5.52 -19.59 3.40
C HIS A 12 4.76 -18.87 2.29
N ALA A 13 3.70 -19.49 1.74
CA ALA A 13 2.87 -18.87 0.70
C ALA A 13 2.24 -17.55 1.18
N ALA A 14 1.81 -17.48 2.45
CA ALA A 14 1.26 -16.26 3.01
C ALA A 14 2.28 -15.12 3.11
N VAL A 15 3.54 -15.44 3.44
CA VAL A 15 4.64 -14.45 3.43
C VAL A 15 4.97 -14.00 2.00
N GLU A 16 4.94 -14.89 1.02
CA GLU A 16 5.14 -14.55 -0.40
C GLU A 16 4.04 -13.61 -0.92
N ALA A 17 2.77 -13.87 -0.57
CA ALA A 17 1.65 -12.99 -0.90
C ALA A 17 1.83 -11.58 -0.33
N ALA A 18 2.44 -11.45 0.85
CA ALA A 18 2.71 -10.17 1.49
C ALA A 18 3.67 -9.29 0.68
N ALA A 19 4.60 -9.87 -0.08
CA ALA A 19 5.56 -9.13 -0.91
C ALA A 19 4.88 -8.33 -2.05
N TRP A 20 3.68 -8.73 -2.46
CA TRP A 20 2.88 -8.05 -3.47
C TRP A 20 2.06 -6.87 -2.94
N ALA A 21 2.12 -6.60 -1.63
CA ALA A 21 1.40 -5.49 -1.04
C ALA A 21 1.90 -4.14 -1.59
N PRO A 22 1.01 -3.15 -1.79
CA PRO A 22 1.45 -1.79 -2.08
C PRO A 22 2.17 -1.20 -0.87
N SER A 23 3.20 -0.40 -1.13
CA SER A 23 3.87 0.38 -0.09
C SER A 23 4.24 1.77 -0.58
N VAL A 24 4.34 2.70 0.38
CA VAL A 24 4.88 4.05 0.14
C VAL A 24 6.20 3.96 -0.61
N HIS A 25 6.33 4.66 -1.73
CA HIS A 25 7.50 4.63 -2.63
C HIS A 25 8.04 3.23 -2.98
N ASN A 26 7.20 2.20 -2.86
CA ASN A 26 7.60 0.80 -2.95
C ASN A 26 8.77 0.42 -2.00
N THR A 27 8.89 1.06 -0.84
CA THR A 27 9.98 0.80 0.13
C THR A 27 9.87 -0.57 0.78
N GLN A 28 8.67 -1.17 0.79
CA GLN A 28 8.36 -2.47 1.40
C GLN A 28 8.89 -2.54 2.84
N PRO A 29 8.38 -1.68 3.75
CA PRO A 29 8.99 -1.46 5.05
C PRO A 29 8.57 -2.51 6.10
N TRP A 30 8.33 -3.74 5.66
CA TRP A 30 7.96 -4.87 6.51
C TRP A 30 9.12 -5.87 6.58
N SER A 31 9.18 -6.58 7.69
CA SER A 31 10.01 -7.76 7.86
C SER A 31 9.18 -8.86 8.51
N PHE A 32 9.41 -10.10 8.08
CA PHE A 32 8.70 -11.27 8.59
C PHE A 32 9.68 -12.17 9.34
N VAL A 33 9.25 -12.69 10.48
CA VAL A 33 9.95 -13.75 11.20
C VAL A 33 8.98 -14.90 11.34
N VAL A 34 9.35 -16.07 10.82
CA VAL A 34 8.57 -17.30 10.95
C VAL A 34 9.17 -18.12 12.08
N SER A 35 8.34 -18.51 13.05
CA SER A 35 8.71 -19.41 14.15
C SER A 35 7.66 -20.51 14.28
N GLY A 36 8.01 -21.71 13.80
CA GLY A 36 7.03 -22.79 13.62
C GLY A 36 5.91 -22.35 12.68
N GLU A 37 4.70 -22.25 13.20
CA GLU A 37 3.49 -21.89 12.44
C GLU A 37 3.11 -20.40 12.60
N GLU A 38 3.88 -19.62 13.37
CA GLU A 38 3.60 -18.21 13.61
C GLU A 38 4.45 -17.30 12.73
N ILE A 39 3.78 -16.35 12.08
CA ILE A 39 4.35 -15.24 11.32
C ILE A 39 4.31 -13.99 12.18
N SER A 40 5.47 -13.48 12.59
CA SER A 40 5.61 -12.15 13.17
C SER A 40 5.79 -11.11 12.06
N VAL A 41 4.85 -10.17 11.95
CA VAL A 41 4.92 -9.01 11.04
C VAL A 41 5.52 -7.83 11.79
N ARG A 42 6.65 -7.32 11.30
CA ARG A 42 7.41 -6.25 11.96
C ARG A 42 7.64 -5.06 11.03
N SER A 43 7.69 -3.85 11.59
CA SER A 43 8.16 -2.67 10.84
C SER A 43 9.68 -2.72 10.65
N GLY A 44 10.15 -2.60 9.41
CA GLY A 44 11.55 -2.41 9.06
C GLY A 44 11.98 -0.96 9.28
N SER A 45 12.68 -0.69 10.38
CA SER A 45 13.12 0.66 10.75
C SER A 45 14.17 1.25 9.80
N ASP A 46 14.91 0.41 9.08
CA ASP A 46 15.89 0.75 8.04
C ASP A 46 15.24 1.34 6.78
N ARG A 47 13.93 1.17 6.61
CA ARG A 47 13.16 1.58 5.42
C ARG A 47 12.21 2.75 5.69
N ARG A 48 12.45 3.49 6.78
CA ARG A 48 11.69 4.68 7.16
C ARG A 48 12.04 5.86 6.26
N LEU A 49 11.07 6.75 6.06
CA LEU A 49 11.21 7.99 5.32
C LEU A 49 11.12 9.16 6.31
N PRO A 50 12.22 9.54 7.00
CA PRO A 50 12.15 10.49 8.11
C PRO A 50 11.71 11.90 7.71
N VAL A 51 11.84 12.26 6.43
CA VAL A 51 11.42 13.56 5.90
C VAL A 51 9.96 13.54 5.42
N GLU A 52 9.58 12.53 4.65
CA GLU A 52 8.26 12.43 4.03
C GLU A 52 7.21 11.79 4.96
N ASP A 53 7.63 10.83 5.79
CA ASP A 53 6.80 10.13 6.79
C ASP A 53 7.47 10.15 8.19
N PRO A 54 7.64 11.32 8.81
CA PRO A 54 8.29 11.45 10.12
C PRO A 54 7.55 10.71 11.24
N ALA A 55 6.22 10.57 11.09
CA ALA A 55 5.38 9.87 12.05
C ALA A 55 5.29 8.35 11.79
N GLY A 56 5.81 7.85 10.67
CA GLY A 56 5.75 6.44 10.29
C GLY A 56 4.34 5.95 9.94
N GLN A 57 3.42 6.86 9.59
CA GLN A 57 2.03 6.50 9.30
C GLN A 57 1.90 5.76 7.98
N GLU A 58 2.57 6.22 6.93
CA GLU A 58 2.55 5.58 5.61
C GLU A 58 3.27 4.23 5.64
N MET A 59 4.34 4.15 6.44
CA MET A 59 5.01 2.90 6.77
C MET A 59 4.03 1.90 7.41
N LEU A 60 3.29 2.31 8.44
CA LEU A 60 2.31 1.44 9.11
C LEU A 60 1.16 1.02 8.20
N ILE A 61 0.66 1.92 7.34
CA ILE A 61 -0.36 1.61 6.33
C ILE A 61 0.17 0.55 5.35
N SER A 62 1.43 0.70 4.92
CA SER A 62 2.10 -0.28 4.05
C SER A 62 2.19 -1.65 4.71
N CYS A 63 2.60 -1.71 5.98
CA CYS A 63 2.62 -2.96 6.74
C CYS A 63 1.23 -3.57 6.96
N GLY A 64 0.20 -2.73 7.14
CA GLY A 64 -1.19 -3.17 7.22
C GLY A 64 -1.66 -3.83 5.92
N ALA A 65 -1.27 -3.29 4.76
CA ALA A 65 -1.55 -3.90 3.47
C ALA A 65 -0.85 -5.25 3.30
N ALA A 66 0.40 -5.37 3.78
CA ALA A 66 1.11 -6.65 3.79
C ALA A 66 0.44 -7.68 4.70
N LEU A 67 0.02 -7.27 5.90
CA LEU A 67 -0.76 -8.12 6.82
C LEU A 67 -2.09 -8.58 6.22
N PHE A 68 -2.77 -7.72 5.47
CA PHE A 68 -4.00 -8.08 4.77
C PHE A 68 -3.76 -9.20 3.73
N ASN A 69 -2.69 -9.09 2.93
CA ASN A 69 -2.33 -10.15 1.98
C ASN A 69 -1.99 -11.47 2.70
N VAL A 70 -1.29 -11.45 3.84
CA VAL A 70 -1.02 -12.65 4.65
C VAL A 70 -2.34 -13.32 5.07
N ARG A 71 -3.29 -12.54 5.61
CA ARG A 71 -4.61 -13.07 6.02
C ARG A 71 -5.35 -13.70 4.85
N LEU A 72 -5.37 -13.00 3.71
CA LEU A 72 -6.10 -13.42 2.52
C LEU A 72 -5.52 -14.71 1.92
N ALA A 73 -4.19 -14.86 1.90
CA ALA A 73 -3.53 -16.08 1.46
C ALA A 73 -3.82 -17.28 2.38
N LEU A 74 -3.87 -17.08 3.70
CA LEU A 74 -4.24 -18.15 4.64
C LEU A 74 -5.70 -18.58 4.45
N LEU A 75 -6.61 -17.62 4.28
CA LEU A 75 -8.02 -17.90 3.96
C LEU A 75 -8.16 -18.68 2.65
N GLU A 76 -7.43 -18.27 1.60
CA GLU A 76 -7.43 -18.98 0.31
C GLU A 76 -7.02 -20.44 0.47
N LEU A 77 -6.01 -20.68 1.30
CA LEU A 77 -5.48 -22.02 1.60
C LEU A 77 -6.35 -22.82 2.59
N GLY A 78 -7.50 -22.28 3.00
CA GLY A 78 -8.46 -22.96 3.85
C GLY A 78 -8.15 -22.90 5.35
N TYR A 79 -7.40 -21.89 5.80
CA TYR A 79 -7.10 -21.66 7.22
C TYR A 79 -7.71 -20.35 7.70
N GLU A 80 -8.48 -20.39 8.79
CA GLU A 80 -8.97 -19.19 9.47
C GLU A 80 -7.78 -18.50 10.17
N PRO A 81 -7.35 -17.30 9.76
CA PRO A 81 -6.16 -16.67 10.29
C PRO A 81 -6.38 -16.14 11.71
N VAL A 82 -5.59 -16.61 12.66
CA VAL A 82 -5.58 -16.06 14.03
C VAL A 82 -4.59 -14.91 14.07
N VAL A 83 -5.10 -13.69 14.18
CA VAL A 83 -4.31 -12.46 14.12
C VAL A 83 -4.34 -11.71 15.45
N GLN A 84 -3.17 -11.36 15.97
CA GLN A 84 -3.02 -10.43 17.09
C GLN A 84 -2.26 -9.18 16.62
N VAL A 85 -2.89 -8.01 16.72
CA VAL A 85 -2.30 -6.73 16.32
C VAL A 85 -1.72 -6.03 17.55
N LEU A 86 -0.50 -5.51 17.44
CA LEU A 86 0.30 -4.98 18.54
C LEU A 86 0.25 -5.88 19.78
N PRO A 87 0.70 -7.14 19.67
CA PRO A 87 0.59 -8.10 20.76
C PRO A 87 1.45 -7.74 21.98
N ASP A 88 2.47 -6.90 21.79
CA ASP A 88 3.43 -6.52 22.81
C ASP A 88 3.67 -4.99 22.78
N PRO A 89 3.28 -4.25 23.84
CA PRO A 89 3.43 -2.79 23.90
C PRO A 89 4.90 -2.33 24.04
N ASP A 90 5.78 -3.19 24.56
CA ASP A 90 7.20 -2.92 24.72
C ASP A 90 7.97 -3.17 23.42
N ARG A 91 7.47 -4.07 22.57
CA ARG A 91 8.01 -4.34 21.24
C ARG A 91 7.26 -3.58 20.14
N ARG A 92 7.39 -2.25 20.13
CA ARG A 92 6.72 -1.36 19.14
C ARG A 92 6.97 -1.68 17.67
N ALA A 93 8.06 -2.38 17.34
CA ALA A 93 8.34 -2.81 15.98
C ALA A 93 7.60 -4.10 15.59
N LEU A 94 7.05 -4.86 16.54
CA LEU A 94 6.19 -6.02 16.31
C LEU A 94 4.76 -5.53 16.09
N LEU A 95 4.34 -5.53 14.84
CA LEU A 95 3.05 -4.95 14.43
C LEU A 95 1.91 -5.95 14.56
N ALA A 96 2.17 -7.21 14.23
CA ALA A 96 1.20 -8.29 14.40
C ALA A 96 1.88 -9.65 14.50
N THR A 97 1.19 -10.62 15.08
CA THR A 97 1.44 -12.05 14.86
C THR A 97 0.25 -12.68 14.14
N VAL A 98 0.54 -13.64 13.27
CA VAL A 98 -0.47 -14.37 12.51
C VAL A 98 -0.10 -15.84 12.54
N ARG A 99 -1.08 -16.71 12.79
CA ARG A 99 -0.91 -18.16 12.60
C ARG A 99 -2.12 -18.76 11.91
N PRO A 100 -1.94 -19.85 11.14
CA PRO A 100 -3.06 -20.65 10.65
C PRO A 100 -3.89 -21.18 11.83
N GLY A 101 -5.21 -21.04 11.73
CA GLY A 101 -6.17 -21.50 12.73
C GLY A 101 -6.93 -22.75 12.28
N ALA A 102 -8.22 -22.77 12.58
CA ALA A 102 -9.09 -23.87 12.18
C ALA A 102 -9.22 -23.94 10.65
N ALA A 103 -9.50 -25.15 10.14
CA ALA A 103 -9.84 -25.33 8.74
C ALA A 103 -11.16 -24.61 8.43
N VAL A 104 -11.19 -23.85 7.34
CA VAL A 104 -12.38 -23.13 6.86
C VAL A 104 -12.53 -23.35 5.36
N ALA A 105 -13.77 -23.38 4.87
CA ALA A 105 -14.03 -23.44 3.45
C ALA A 105 -13.80 -22.06 2.83
N THR A 106 -12.94 -22.00 1.81
CA THR A 106 -12.69 -20.77 1.06
C THR A 106 -13.93 -20.40 0.23
N ASP A 107 -14.49 -19.21 0.49
CA ASP A 107 -15.60 -18.68 -0.29
C ASP A 107 -15.13 -18.04 -1.61
N GLU A 108 -16.08 -17.81 -2.53
CA GLU A 108 -15.77 -17.24 -3.84
C GLU A 108 -15.22 -15.81 -3.75
N HIS A 109 -15.67 -15.03 -2.77
CA HIS A 109 -15.21 -13.65 -2.56
C HIS A 109 -13.72 -13.61 -2.23
N THR A 110 -13.29 -14.47 -1.31
CA THR A 110 -11.89 -14.68 -0.92
C THR A 110 -11.04 -15.09 -2.12
N ARG A 111 -11.49 -16.08 -2.89
CA ARG A 111 -10.80 -16.52 -4.12
C ARG A 111 -10.58 -15.39 -5.11
N LEU A 112 -11.64 -14.62 -5.38
CA LEU A 112 -11.58 -13.51 -6.33
C LEU A 112 -10.65 -12.39 -5.86
N LEU A 113 -10.67 -12.05 -4.57
CA LEU A 113 -9.77 -11.06 -3.98
C LEU A 113 -8.31 -11.55 -3.99
N HIS A 114 -8.07 -12.80 -3.59
CA HIS A 114 -6.74 -13.39 -3.57
C HIS A 114 -6.10 -13.39 -4.98
N ALA A 115 -6.89 -13.73 -6.01
CA ALA A 115 -6.45 -13.68 -7.39
C ALA A 115 -6.02 -12.28 -7.87
N GLN A 116 -6.39 -11.19 -7.17
CA GLN A 116 -5.94 -9.85 -7.50
C GLN A 116 -4.57 -9.48 -6.91
N ILE A 117 -4.04 -10.23 -5.93
CA ILE A 117 -2.77 -9.90 -5.26
C ILE A 117 -1.65 -9.70 -6.29
N GLU A 118 -1.49 -10.65 -7.21
CA GLU A 118 -0.44 -10.61 -8.23
C GLU A 118 -0.81 -9.77 -9.47
N ARG A 119 -2.10 -9.49 -9.68
CA ARG A 119 -2.61 -8.74 -10.84
C ARG A 119 -2.63 -7.23 -10.61
N ARG A 120 -2.86 -6.80 -9.36
CA ARG A 120 -2.99 -5.38 -9.00
C ARG A 120 -1.72 -4.61 -9.37
N ARG A 121 -1.90 -3.45 -10.00
CA ARG A 121 -0.83 -2.49 -10.28
C ARG A 121 -1.27 -1.10 -9.87
N THR A 122 -0.31 -0.26 -9.49
CA THR A 122 -0.57 1.16 -9.31
C THR A 122 -0.55 1.82 -10.69
N HIS A 123 -1.72 2.25 -11.17
CA HIS A 123 -1.82 3.10 -12.36
C HIS A 123 -1.49 4.53 -11.97
N ARG A 124 -0.54 5.16 -12.69
CA ARG A 124 -0.12 6.55 -12.48
C ARG A 124 -0.37 7.42 -13.72
N GLY A 125 -1.02 6.87 -14.73
CA GLY A 125 -1.47 7.62 -15.89
C GLY A 125 -2.83 8.26 -15.63
N ASP A 126 -3.34 8.91 -16.67
CA ASP A 126 -4.66 9.51 -16.62
C ASP A 126 -5.75 8.44 -16.47
N PHE A 127 -6.80 8.80 -15.74
CA PHE A 127 -8.04 8.05 -15.67
C PHE A 127 -9.05 8.67 -16.65
N THR A 128 -10.01 7.87 -17.10
CA THR A 128 -11.15 8.40 -17.84
C THR A 128 -11.93 9.37 -16.94
N GLY A 129 -12.55 10.39 -17.54
CA GLY A 129 -13.46 11.29 -16.82
C GLY A 129 -14.83 10.65 -16.50
N GLU A 130 -14.99 9.37 -16.79
CA GLU A 130 -16.23 8.62 -16.56
C GLU A 130 -16.39 8.35 -15.07
N GLU A 131 -17.58 8.68 -14.54
CA GLU A 131 -17.89 8.38 -13.15
C GLU A 131 -18.13 6.88 -12.96
N PRO A 132 -17.51 6.26 -11.93
CA PRO A 132 -17.81 4.87 -11.60
C PRO A 132 -19.29 4.70 -11.22
N PRO A 133 -19.94 3.58 -11.59
CA PRO A 133 -21.32 3.31 -11.19
C PRO A 133 -21.51 3.36 -9.66
N ASP A 134 -22.61 3.94 -9.19
CA ASP A 134 -22.91 4.09 -7.75
C ASP A 134 -22.79 2.77 -6.98
N ARG A 135 -23.35 1.69 -7.54
CA ARG A 135 -23.29 0.35 -6.95
C ARG A 135 -21.86 -0.13 -6.67
N LEU A 136 -20.90 0.24 -7.51
CA LEU A 136 -19.49 -0.12 -7.33
C LEU A 136 -18.89 0.70 -6.18
N VAL A 137 -19.16 2.01 -6.16
CA VAL A 137 -18.67 2.90 -5.09
C VAL A 137 -19.21 2.45 -3.73
N GLU A 138 -20.50 2.11 -3.65
CA GLU A 138 -21.12 1.58 -2.44
C GLU A 138 -20.51 0.25 -2.01
N ALA A 139 -20.26 -0.66 -2.96
CA ALA A 139 -19.63 -1.94 -2.68
C ALA A 139 -18.24 -1.74 -2.04
N VAL A 140 -17.38 -0.92 -2.65
CA VAL A 140 -16.03 -0.66 -2.10
C VAL A 140 -16.10 0.04 -0.74
N CYS A 141 -17.09 0.92 -0.51
CA CYS A 141 -17.30 1.51 0.81
C CYS A 141 -17.69 0.47 1.87
N ARG A 142 -18.53 -0.51 1.53
CA ARG A 142 -18.87 -1.63 2.43
C ARG A 142 -17.65 -2.51 2.71
N GLU A 143 -16.87 -2.88 1.69
CA GLU A 143 -15.64 -3.67 1.87
C GLU A 143 -14.67 -2.95 2.82
N ALA A 144 -14.47 -1.64 2.64
CA ALA A 144 -13.64 -0.85 3.55
C ALA A 144 -14.19 -0.89 4.99
N ALA A 145 -15.51 -0.78 5.17
CA ALA A 145 -16.16 -0.83 6.48
C ALA A 145 -16.03 -2.21 7.16
N MET A 146 -16.07 -3.30 6.40
CA MET A 146 -15.84 -4.66 6.90
C MET A 146 -14.41 -4.83 7.44
N GLU A 147 -13.43 -4.15 6.82
CA GLU A 147 -12.06 -4.06 7.33
C GLU A 147 -11.86 -2.93 8.38
N GLY A 148 -12.94 -2.33 8.88
CA GLY A 148 -12.92 -1.30 9.91
C GLY A 148 -12.37 0.06 9.45
N ALA A 149 -12.28 0.28 8.15
CA ALA A 149 -11.92 1.56 7.53
C ALA A 149 -13.17 2.31 7.06
N ARG A 150 -13.05 3.63 6.91
CA ARG A 150 -14.09 4.45 6.27
C ARG A 150 -13.56 4.97 4.96
N LEU A 151 -14.22 4.59 3.86
CA LEU A 151 -14.03 5.21 2.56
C LEU A 151 -15.07 6.32 2.38
N THR A 152 -14.64 7.49 1.92
CA THR A 152 -15.54 8.62 1.63
C THR A 152 -15.35 9.05 0.19
N PRO A 153 -16.32 8.76 -0.70
CA PRO A 153 -16.25 9.18 -2.09
C PRO A 153 -16.27 10.71 -2.20
N VAL A 154 -15.36 11.27 -2.99
CA VAL A 154 -15.31 12.71 -3.23
C VAL A 154 -15.82 12.98 -4.63
N ARG A 155 -17.06 13.45 -4.73
CA ARG A 155 -17.75 13.75 -6.00
C ARG A 155 -17.80 15.23 -6.34
N SER A 156 -17.62 16.10 -5.35
CA SER A 156 -17.66 17.53 -5.60
C SER A 156 -16.41 17.97 -6.37
N ALA A 157 -16.59 18.75 -7.44
CA ALA A 157 -15.47 19.32 -8.20
C ALA A 157 -14.52 20.14 -7.30
N SER A 158 -15.05 20.81 -6.28
CA SER A 158 -14.26 21.50 -5.26
C SER A 158 -13.43 20.54 -4.41
N GLY A 159 -14.00 19.43 -3.96
CA GLY A 159 -13.28 18.41 -3.19
C GLY A 159 -12.19 17.74 -4.01
N VAL A 160 -12.47 17.42 -5.27
CA VAL A 160 -11.48 16.85 -6.20
C VAL A 160 -10.31 17.82 -6.38
N ARG A 161 -10.57 19.11 -6.65
CA ARG A 161 -9.51 20.12 -6.80
C ARG A 161 -8.62 20.27 -5.57
N VAL A 162 -9.21 20.24 -4.38
CA VAL A 162 -8.45 20.33 -3.12
C VAL A 162 -7.53 19.12 -2.95
N LEU A 163 -8.00 17.92 -3.28
CA LEU A 163 -7.25 16.68 -3.09
C LEU A 163 -6.20 16.41 -4.17
N THR A 164 -6.46 16.81 -5.42
CA THR A 164 -5.49 16.63 -6.52
C THR A 164 -4.42 17.70 -6.55
N GLY A 165 -4.52 18.74 -5.70
CA GLY A 165 -3.60 19.87 -5.70
C GLY A 165 -3.56 20.61 -7.05
N ALA A 166 -4.59 20.42 -7.90
CA ALA A 166 -4.58 20.89 -9.27
C ALA A 166 -4.56 22.42 -9.30
N ARG A 167 -3.36 22.99 -9.50
CA ARG A 167 -3.25 24.20 -10.30
C ARG A 167 -3.84 23.84 -11.66
N THR A 168 -4.90 24.53 -12.05
CA THR A 168 -5.50 24.43 -13.37
C THR A 168 -4.38 24.46 -14.41
N VAL A 169 -4.13 23.34 -15.09
CA VAL A 169 -3.33 23.38 -16.32
C VAL A 169 -4.28 23.99 -17.35
N PRO A 170 -4.01 25.20 -17.88
CA PRO A 170 -4.85 25.77 -18.92
C PRO A 170 -4.87 24.81 -20.12
N PRO A 171 -5.99 24.72 -20.86
CA PRO A 171 -6.06 23.88 -22.04
C PRO A 171 -4.93 24.28 -23.00
N VAL A 172 -4.13 23.29 -23.39
CA VAL A 172 -3.09 23.49 -24.40
C VAL A 172 -3.82 23.83 -25.71
N PRO A 173 -3.57 25.00 -26.33
CA PRO A 173 -4.19 25.29 -27.63
C PRO A 173 -3.75 24.21 -28.62
N SER A 174 -4.72 23.61 -29.31
CA SER A 174 -4.46 22.66 -30.38
C SER A 174 -3.54 23.33 -31.40
N LEU A 175 -2.31 22.81 -31.55
CA LEU A 175 -1.44 23.20 -32.65
C LEU A 175 -2.07 22.67 -33.94
N SER A 176 -2.87 23.52 -34.59
CA SER A 176 -3.27 23.31 -35.97
C SER A 176 -2.03 23.42 -36.85
N GLY A 177 -1.62 22.29 -37.43
CA GLY A 177 -0.84 22.24 -38.66
C GLY A 177 0.65 22.57 -38.53
N THR A 178 1.46 21.57 -38.22
CA THR A 178 2.75 21.42 -38.90
C THR A 178 3.04 19.93 -39.08
N THR A 179 2.98 19.49 -40.33
CA THR A 179 3.45 18.15 -40.76
C THR A 179 4.91 17.97 -40.33
N PRO A 180 5.29 16.83 -39.72
CA PRO A 180 6.69 16.56 -39.44
C PRO A 180 7.41 16.22 -40.76
N THR A 181 8.37 17.04 -41.16
CA THR A 181 9.38 16.66 -42.15
C THR A 181 10.23 15.54 -41.55
N ALA A 182 10.25 14.38 -42.22
CA ALA A 182 11.01 13.21 -41.80
C ALA A 182 12.52 13.49 -41.79
N CYS A 183 13.19 13.25 -40.65
CA CYS A 183 14.65 13.11 -40.61
C CYS A 183 15.03 11.70 -41.10
N PRO A 184 15.89 11.55 -42.11
CA PRO A 184 16.35 10.24 -42.56
C PRO A 184 17.52 9.77 -41.68
N GLY A 185 17.38 8.59 -41.07
CA GLY A 185 18.50 7.85 -40.48
C GLY A 185 18.28 7.39 -39.04
N ALA A 186 17.51 6.31 -38.84
CA ALA A 186 17.52 5.55 -37.59
C ALA A 186 17.36 4.06 -37.88
N THR A 187 18.49 3.40 -38.13
CA THR A 187 18.60 1.95 -38.32
C THR A 187 18.20 1.23 -37.04
N HIS A 188 17.24 0.31 -37.13
CA HIS A 188 16.82 -0.55 -36.03
C HIS A 188 17.84 -1.67 -35.82
N GLY A 189 18.49 -1.68 -34.65
CA GLY A 189 19.30 -2.80 -34.16
C GLY A 189 18.71 -3.39 -32.87
N PRO A 190 18.87 -4.69 -32.60
CA PRO A 190 18.24 -5.34 -31.45
C PRO A 190 18.88 -4.91 -30.13
N ARG A 191 18.03 -4.68 -29.11
CA ARG A 191 18.42 -4.35 -27.73
C ARG A 191 19.18 -5.53 -27.08
N PRO A 192 20.39 -5.31 -26.53
CA PRO A 192 20.98 -6.27 -25.60
C PRO A 192 20.42 -6.08 -24.19
N ALA A 193 20.08 -7.19 -23.54
CA ALA A 193 19.78 -7.26 -22.12
C ALA A 193 21.04 -7.04 -21.28
N ARG A 194 21.05 -6.06 -20.36
CA ARG A 194 22.06 -5.97 -19.30
C ARG A 194 21.48 -5.50 -17.96
N ARG A 195 21.40 -6.47 -17.05
CA ARG A 195 21.96 -6.55 -15.69
C ARG A 195 22.01 -5.26 -14.85
N ALA A 196 21.42 -5.37 -13.67
CA ALA A 196 21.55 -4.47 -12.54
C ALA A 196 23.03 -4.25 -12.12
N SER A 197 23.43 -2.99 -12.04
CA SER A 197 24.56 -2.55 -11.20
C SER A 197 24.61 -1.02 -11.14
N ARG A 198 24.41 -0.50 -9.92
CA ARG A 198 25.02 0.68 -9.29
C ARG A 198 25.23 1.92 -10.16
N CYS A 199 24.56 3.03 -9.83
CA CYS A 199 25.11 4.39 -9.90
C CYS A 199 24.17 5.35 -9.16
N CYS A 200 24.53 5.77 -7.96
CA CYS A 200 24.10 7.04 -7.36
C CYS A 200 25.20 7.48 -6.39
N SER A 201 26.18 8.20 -6.92
CA SER A 201 27.01 9.12 -6.13
C SER A 201 26.49 10.54 -6.41
N PRO A 202 26.35 11.42 -5.39
CA PRO A 202 25.95 12.80 -5.60
C PRO A 202 27.15 13.65 -6.07
N PRO A 203 26.93 14.72 -6.87
CA PRO A 203 27.99 15.66 -7.22
C PRO A 203 28.24 16.66 -6.07
N PRO A 204 29.46 17.24 -5.96
CA PRO A 204 29.78 18.17 -4.89
C PRO A 204 29.34 19.61 -5.19
N GLY A 205 28.75 20.22 -4.16
CA GLY A 205 28.79 21.63 -3.76
C GLY A 205 28.74 22.75 -4.81
N THR A 206 27.73 23.62 -4.69
CA THR A 206 27.96 25.08 -4.64
C THR A 206 26.98 25.73 -3.66
N SER A 207 27.52 26.63 -2.86
CA SER A 207 26.87 27.46 -1.85
C SER A 207 26.01 28.55 -2.50
N GLY A 208 24.89 28.91 -1.85
CA GLY A 208 24.12 30.08 -2.23
C GLY A 208 22.83 30.21 -1.44
N ARG A 209 22.84 31.10 -0.45
CA ARG A 209 21.67 31.51 0.35
C ARG A 209 20.56 32.04 -0.56
N THR A 210 19.31 31.69 -0.26
CA THR A 210 18.19 32.64 -0.15
C THR A 210 17.11 32.01 0.71
N GLY A 211 16.66 32.76 1.72
CA GLY A 211 15.62 32.35 2.66
C GLY A 211 14.22 32.48 2.07
N TRP A 212 13.31 31.64 2.56
CA TRP A 212 11.85 31.78 2.41
C TRP A 212 11.22 31.71 3.81
N PRO A 213 10.06 32.34 4.07
CA PRO A 213 9.69 32.88 5.37
C PRO A 213 8.91 31.82 6.18
N PRO A 214 8.72 32.05 7.49
CA PRO A 214 7.94 31.15 8.32
C PRO A 214 6.45 31.42 8.16
N GLY A 215 5.65 30.35 8.06
CA GLY A 215 4.22 30.38 8.30
C GLY A 215 3.35 30.09 7.07
N LYS A 216 2.71 28.93 7.04
CA LYS A 216 1.41 28.73 7.69
C LYS A 216 1.25 27.29 8.15
N ALA A 217 1.09 27.12 9.45
CA ALA A 217 0.51 25.93 10.04
C ALA A 217 -0.90 25.76 9.49
N CYS A 218 -1.09 24.85 8.52
CA CYS A 218 -2.42 24.40 8.14
C CYS A 218 -2.86 23.31 9.12
N SER A 219 -3.47 23.80 10.20
CA SER A 219 -4.45 23.15 11.08
C SER A 219 -4.46 21.61 11.09
N GLY A 220 -3.90 21.06 12.17
CA GLY A 220 -4.19 19.71 12.61
C GLY A 220 -5.70 19.51 12.79
N ARG A 221 -6.31 18.79 11.83
CA ARG A 221 -7.68 18.28 11.92
C ARG A 221 -7.95 17.15 10.91
N CYS A 222 -7.03 16.19 10.78
CA CYS A 222 -7.32 14.90 10.12
C CYS A 222 -6.77 13.67 10.87
N VAL A 223 -5.96 13.86 11.92
CA VAL A 223 -5.12 12.80 12.49
C VAL A 223 -5.74 12.17 13.74
N ARG A 224 -6.98 11.66 13.64
CA ARG A 224 -7.61 10.90 14.75
C ARG A 224 -7.99 9.45 14.40
N TRP A 225 -7.74 8.98 13.18
CA TRP A 225 -8.36 7.73 12.72
C TRP A 225 -7.44 6.50 12.72
N VAL A 226 -6.17 6.61 12.31
CA VAL A 226 -5.29 5.40 12.22
C VAL A 226 -4.83 4.90 13.60
N VAL A 227 -4.59 5.77 14.58
CA VAL A 227 -4.21 5.35 15.94
C VAL A 227 -5.42 4.83 16.74
N ARG A 228 -6.65 5.22 16.36
CA ARG A 228 -7.87 4.70 17.00
C ARG A 228 -8.28 3.32 16.47
N PHE A 229 -7.84 2.95 15.28
CA PHE A 229 -8.04 1.61 14.70
C PHE A 229 -7.33 0.52 15.50
N ILE A 230 -6.17 0.83 16.09
CA ILE A 230 -5.40 -0.16 16.87
C ILE A 230 -5.77 -0.14 18.36
N LEU A 231 -6.18 1.00 18.94
CA LEU A 231 -6.50 1.09 20.37
C LEU A 231 -7.96 0.76 20.75
N ARG A 232 -8.93 0.71 19.80
CA ARG A 232 -10.33 0.44 20.15
C ARG A 232 -10.71 -1.03 20.31
N ARG A 233 -9.93 -1.98 19.79
CA ARG A 233 -10.19 -3.42 20.01
C ARG A 233 -9.73 -3.91 21.39
N SER A 234 -8.89 -3.15 22.10
CA SER A 234 -8.41 -3.52 23.45
C SER A 234 -9.38 -3.14 24.59
N GLN A 235 -10.54 -2.53 24.30
CA GLN A 235 -11.50 -2.08 25.34
C GLN A 235 -12.91 -2.68 25.25
N THR A 236 -13.13 -3.72 24.44
CA THR A 236 -14.45 -4.40 24.37
C THR A 236 -14.40 -5.90 24.67
N ALA A 237 -13.38 -6.36 25.39
CA ALA A 237 -13.37 -7.70 26.00
C ALA A 237 -13.20 -7.52 27.52
N GLY A 238 -14.32 -7.31 28.21
CA GLY A 238 -14.35 -7.05 29.66
C GLY A 238 -15.70 -6.49 30.08
N GLY A 239 -16.70 -7.37 30.14
CA GLY A 239 -18.07 -7.10 30.60
C GLY A 239 -18.86 -8.39 30.58
#